data_AF-A0A661IE20-F1
#
_entry.id   AF-A0A661IE20-F1
#
_cell.length_a   1.000
_cell.length_b   1.000
_cell.length_c   1.000
_cell.angle_alpha   90.00
_cell.angle_beta   90.00
_cell.angle_gamma   90.00
#
_symmetry.space_group_name_H-M   'P 1'
#
loop_
_entity.id
_entity.type
_entity.pdbx_description
1 polymer ?
#
loop_
_entity_poly.entity_id
_entity_poly.type
_entity_poly.pdbx_seq_one_letter_code
_entity_poly.pdbx_strand_id
1 'polypeptide(L)'
;MKTAVTMAEKIEIQTKEEQRILANNAWHLARYAIEHDHEIDFPDEFDIGQFLYWSENYPNLNPEEKITFVNQYAMLERTTKSVTARTLYATRIYGRGFTYAIFNTSVGKYLLFLSSITILFILILIADSQSVKDFMMWIYEIDYCIPAIFIAMSASGLGTCVFLLRVTQQKLRTREFDPAYIPSQLIRLGLGVFVGALIILFPSIFDSADTKIDFQLGALAFILGYAIDIFYAILDNIGGRVQNRK
;
A
#
# COMPACT_ATOMS: atom_id res chain seq x y z
N MET A 1 -7.51 31.01 -25.91
CA MET A 1 -6.71 31.89 -25.01
C MET A 1 -6.84 31.31 -23.61
N LYS A 2 -5.81 30.63 -23.07
CA LYS A 2 -5.82 30.15 -21.67
C LYS A 2 -5.38 31.32 -20.79
N THR A 3 -6.28 31.84 -19.96
CA THR A 3 -5.99 32.89 -18.99
C THR A 3 -4.93 32.38 -18.02
N ALA A 4 -3.81 33.10 -17.91
CA ALA A 4 -2.76 32.75 -16.96
C ALA A 4 -3.27 33.03 -15.55
N VAL A 5 -3.55 31.97 -14.79
CA VAL A 5 -3.92 32.04 -13.36
C VAL A 5 -2.76 32.67 -12.60
N THR A 6 -3.05 33.72 -11.85
CA THR A 6 -2.03 34.43 -11.06
C THR A 6 -1.52 33.56 -9.91
N MET A 7 -0.30 33.79 -9.43
CA MET A 7 0.25 33.02 -8.31
C MET A 7 -0.61 33.15 -7.03
N ALA A 8 -1.19 34.33 -6.80
CA ALA A 8 -2.09 34.58 -5.67
C ALA A 8 -3.37 33.73 -5.75
N GLU A 9 -3.96 33.62 -6.94
CA GLU A 9 -5.15 32.81 -7.18
C GLU A 9 -4.84 31.31 -7.00
N LYS A 10 -3.66 30.83 -7.40
CA LYS A 10 -3.22 29.45 -7.12
C LYS A 10 -3.10 29.16 -5.62
N ILE A 11 -2.50 30.09 -4.86
CA ILE A 11 -2.35 29.95 -3.40
C ILE A 11 -3.71 29.93 -2.72
N GLU A 12 -4.64 30.79 -3.14
CA GLU A 12 -6.00 30.82 -2.60
C GLU A 12 -6.76 29.52 -2.87
N ILE A 13 -6.68 29.00 -4.10
CA ILE A 13 -7.28 27.72 -4.49
C ILE A 13 -6.71 26.58 -3.65
N GLN A 14 -5.38 26.53 -3.51
CA GLN A 14 -4.72 25.50 -2.71
C GLN A 14 -5.13 25.58 -1.23
N THR A 15 -5.18 26.78 -0.66
CA THR A 15 -5.58 27.01 0.73
C THR A 15 -7.02 26.55 0.96
N LYS A 16 -7.94 26.89 0.05
CA LYS A 16 -9.34 26.44 0.12
C LYS A 16 -9.47 24.91 0.04
N GLU A 17 -8.66 24.26 -0.79
CA GLU A 17 -8.67 22.80 -0.91
C GLU A 17 -8.13 22.12 0.36
N GLU A 18 -7.02 22.61 0.92
CA GLU A 18 -6.46 22.13 2.18
C GLU A 18 -7.45 22.28 3.34
N GLN A 19 -8.14 23.43 3.39
CA GLN A 19 -9.18 23.70 4.39
C GLN A 19 -10.36 22.73 4.26
N ARG A 20 -10.81 22.45 3.03
CA ARG A 20 -11.87 21.49 2.76
C ARG A 20 -11.47 20.07 3.17
N ILE A 21 -10.23 19.68 2.89
CA ILE A 21 -9.69 18.38 3.28
C ILE A 21 -9.67 18.26 4.81
N LEU A 22 -9.21 19.29 5.53
CA LEU A 22 -9.18 19.30 7.00
C LEU A 22 -10.59 19.16 7.59
N ALA A 23 -11.56 19.95 7.11
CA ALA A 23 -12.95 19.91 7.55
C ALA A 23 -13.57 18.51 7.40
N ASN A 24 -13.40 17.92 6.22
CA ASN A 24 -13.94 16.58 5.93
C ASN A 24 -13.26 15.49 6.77
N ASN A 25 -11.95 15.60 6.96
CA ASN A 25 -11.17 14.70 7.82
C ASN A 25 -11.62 14.77 9.27
N ALA A 26 -11.80 15.99 9.81
CA ALA A 26 -12.28 16.22 11.17
C ALA A 26 -13.67 15.62 11.39
N TRP A 27 -14.60 15.83 10.46
CA TRP A 27 -15.93 15.23 10.53
C TRP A 27 -15.88 13.70 10.56
N HIS A 28 -15.02 13.08 9.73
CA HIS A 28 -14.86 11.62 9.72
C HIS A 28 -14.31 11.10 11.02
N LEU A 29 -13.30 11.78 11.56
CA LEU A 29 -12.68 11.40 12.82
C LEU A 29 -13.68 11.51 13.98
N ALA A 30 -14.45 12.60 14.03
CA ALA A 30 -15.50 12.80 15.03
C ALA A 30 -16.55 11.70 14.99
N ARG A 31 -17.02 11.34 13.80
CA ARG A 31 -17.98 10.25 13.63
C ARG A 31 -17.43 8.90 14.06
N TYR A 32 -16.18 8.60 13.69
CA TYR A 32 -15.52 7.38 14.16
C TYR A 32 -15.46 7.35 15.69
N ALA A 33 -15.14 8.50 16.31
CA ALA A 33 -15.07 8.66 17.74
C ALA A 33 -16.44 8.42 18.43
N ILE A 34 -17.54 8.88 17.82
CA ILE A 34 -18.91 8.59 18.28
C ILE A 34 -19.24 7.09 18.16
N GLU A 35 -18.89 6.46 17.04
CA GLU A 35 -19.19 5.04 16.80
C GLU A 35 -18.41 4.09 17.74
N HIS A 36 -17.31 4.58 18.35
CA HIS A 36 -16.42 3.83 19.24
C HIS A 36 -16.24 4.56 20.59
N ASP A 37 -17.28 5.22 21.08
CA ASP A 37 -17.27 5.97 22.34
C ASP A 37 -16.80 5.14 23.54
N HIS A 38 -17.10 3.85 23.54
CA HIS A 38 -16.68 2.87 24.54
C HIS A 38 -15.20 2.49 24.50
N GLU A 39 -14.50 2.76 23.39
CA GLU A 39 -13.07 2.45 23.22
C GLU A 39 -12.18 3.70 23.40
N ILE A 40 -12.77 4.90 23.34
CA ILE A 40 -12.06 6.18 23.27
C ILE A 40 -12.40 6.99 24.51
N ASP A 41 -11.40 7.20 25.37
CA ASP A 41 -11.54 8.06 26.54
C ASP A 41 -11.44 9.53 26.11
N PHE A 42 -12.56 10.24 26.15
CA PHE A 42 -12.59 11.66 25.81
C PHE A 42 -12.27 12.51 27.05
N PRO A 43 -11.47 13.57 26.89
CA PRO A 43 -11.34 14.59 27.92
C PRO A 43 -12.69 15.24 28.19
N ASP A 44 -12.98 15.54 29.46
CA ASP A 44 -14.24 16.17 29.89
C ASP A 44 -14.54 17.50 29.16
N GLU A 45 -13.51 18.17 28.65
CA GLU A 45 -13.61 19.45 27.92
C GLU A 45 -13.96 19.30 26.44
N PHE A 46 -14.03 18.07 25.91
CA PHE A 46 -14.23 17.81 24.49
C PHE A 46 -15.71 17.66 24.12
N ASP A 47 -16.31 18.73 23.59
CA ASP A 47 -17.67 18.69 23.02
C ASP A 47 -17.64 18.24 21.55
N ILE A 48 -17.96 16.96 21.32
CA ILE A 48 -18.10 16.35 20.00
C ILE A 48 -19.13 17.08 19.12
N GLY A 49 -20.24 17.54 19.71
CA GLY A 49 -21.32 18.19 18.98
C GLY A 49 -20.86 19.55 18.43
N GLN A 50 -20.19 20.33 19.27
CA GLN A 50 -19.57 21.59 18.87
C GLN A 50 -18.48 21.37 17.81
N PHE A 51 -17.64 20.35 17.99
CA PHE A 51 -16.60 20.00 17.02
C PHE A 51 -17.17 19.63 15.64
N LEU A 52 -18.26 18.85 15.60
CA LEU A 52 -18.97 18.52 14.36
C LEU A 52 -19.53 19.78 13.69
N TYR A 53 -20.18 20.66 14.45
CA TYR A 53 -20.69 21.93 13.95
C TYR A 53 -19.56 22.78 13.34
N TRP A 54 -18.41 22.87 14.02
CA TRP A 54 -17.23 23.58 13.49
C TRP A 54 -16.69 22.94 12.22
N SER A 55 -16.65 21.60 12.13
CA SER A 55 -16.19 20.91 10.93
C SER A 55 -17.07 21.21 9.71
N GLU A 56 -18.39 21.37 9.87
CA GLU A 56 -19.31 21.68 8.77
C GLU A 56 -19.24 23.15 8.35
N ASN A 57 -18.94 24.05 9.29
CA ASN A 57 -18.87 25.48 9.03
C ASN A 57 -17.46 25.98 8.63
N TYR A 58 -16.44 25.14 8.69
CA TYR A 58 -15.09 25.48 8.24
C TYR A 58 -15.06 25.64 6.70
N PRO A 59 -14.48 26.73 6.14
CA PRO A 59 -13.55 27.68 6.75
C PRO A 59 -14.17 28.99 7.25
N ASN A 60 -15.49 29.09 7.39
CA ASN A 60 -16.19 30.34 7.73
C ASN A 60 -16.17 30.69 9.23
N LEU A 61 -15.50 29.88 10.05
CA LEU A 61 -15.36 30.10 11.48
C LEU A 61 -14.55 31.37 11.81
N ASN A 62 -14.83 31.94 12.99
CA ASN A 62 -14.06 33.04 13.54
C ASN A 62 -12.60 32.61 13.82
N PRO A 63 -11.63 33.53 13.83
CA PRO A 63 -10.21 33.18 14.03
C PRO A 63 -9.94 32.38 15.33
N GLU A 64 -10.61 32.73 16.43
CA GLU A 64 -10.49 32.02 17.71
C GLU A 64 -11.05 30.59 17.63
N GLU A 65 -12.24 30.43 17.05
CA GLU A 65 -12.88 29.13 16.83
C GLU A 65 -12.04 28.23 15.93
N LYS A 66 -11.37 28.79 14.91
CA LYS A 66 -10.45 28.04 14.04
C LYS A 66 -9.29 27.45 14.84
N ILE A 67 -8.70 28.23 15.74
CA ILE A 67 -7.59 27.76 16.58
C ILE A 67 -8.08 26.64 17.49
N THR A 68 -9.22 26.83 18.15
CA THR A 68 -9.82 25.81 19.02
C THR A 68 -10.16 24.53 18.24
N PHE A 69 -10.75 24.65 17.06
CA PHE A 69 -11.06 23.54 16.17
C PHE A 69 -9.81 22.75 15.77
N VAL A 70 -8.72 23.43 15.38
CA VAL A 70 -7.45 22.77 15.03
C VAL A 70 -6.84 22.06 16.25
N ASN A 71 -6.89 22.67 17.43
CA ASN A 71 -6.42 22.05 18.67
C ASN A 71 -7.24 20.79 19.03
N GLN A 72 -8.57 20.88 18.93
CA GLN A 72 -9.47 19.76 19.13
C GLN A 72 -9.26 18.65 18.10
N TYR A 73 -9.02 18.99 16.83
CA TYR A 73 -8.67 18.03 15.79
C TYR A 73 -7.37 17.30 16.12
N ALA A 74 -6.32 18.04 16.50
CA ALA A 74 -5.03 17.46 16.88
C ALA A 74 -5.14 16.57 18.13
N MET A 75 -5.99 16.95 19.07
CA MET A 75 -6.29 16.15 20.25
C MET A 75 -6.99 14.84 19.86
N LEU A 76 -8.03 14.91 19.04
CA LEU A 76 -8.77 13.76 18.58
C LEU A 76 -7.87 12.79 17.80
N GLU A 77 -7.00 13.31 16.93
CA GLU A 77 -6.00 12.52 16.19
C GLU A 77 -4.99 11.81 17.12
N ARG A 78 -4.60 12.46 18.23
CA ARG A 78 -3.74 11.84 19.25
C ARG A 78 -4.45 10.76 20.06
N THR A 79 -5.75 10.89 20.28
CA THR A 79 -6.53 9.89 21.03
C THR A 79 -6.82 8.67 20.16
N THR A 80 -7.15 8.86 18.88
CA THR A 80 -7.45 7.77 17.94
C THR A 80 -6.21 7.13 17.32
N LYS A 81 -5.07 7.02 18.04
CA LYS A 81 -3.69 6.72 17.52
C LYS A 81 -3.57 5.72 16.36
N SER A 82 -4.44 4.72 16.26
CA SER A 82 -4.46 3.69 15.21
C SER A 82 -5.18 4.13 13.92
N VAL A 83 -6.13 5.07 14.00
CA VAL A 83 -7.02 5.47 12.91
C VAL A 83 -6.81 6.93 12.56
N THR A 84 -6.24 7.19 11.39
CA THR A 84 -6.11 8.54 10.85
C THR A 84 -7.36 8.94 10.06
N ALA A 85 -7.64 10.24 9.98
CA ALA A 85 -8.74 10.73 9.15
C ALA A 85 -8.57 10.36 7.66
N ARG A 86 -7.33 10.27 7.18
CA ARG A 86 -6.99 9.78 5.84
C ARG A 86 -7.37 8.31 5.64
N THR A 87 -7.12 7.48 6.65
CA THR A 87 -7.54 6.08 6.67
C THR A 87 -9.05 5.97 6.56
N LEU A 88 -9.80 6.70 7.39
CA LEU A 88 -11.27 6.72 7.37
C LEU A 88 -11.83 7.17 6.01
N TYR A 89 -11.24 8.21 5.42
CA TYR A 89 -11.61 8.68 4.09
C TYR A 89 -11.34 7.62 3.02
N ALA A 90 -10.19 6.95 3.07
CA ALA A 90 -9.79 5.96 2.08
C ALA A 90 -10.56 4.64 2.16
N THR A 91 -11.08 4.29 3.33
CA THR A 91 -11.87 3.06 3.56
C THR A 91 -13.39 3.29 3.49
N ARG A 92 -13.86 4.51 3.21
CA ARG A 92 -15.30 4.81 3.10
C ARG A 92 -15.98 4.04 1.97
N ILE A 93 -17.01 3.27 2.31
CA ILE A 93 -17.99 2.70 1.37
C ILE A 93 -19.38 3.24 1.76
N TYR A 94 -19.75 4.39 1.21
CA TYR A 94 -20.92 5.16 1.68
C TYR A 94 -22.25 4.68 1.12
N GLY A 95 -22.65 3.42 1.35
CA GLY A 95 -23.88 2.85 0.76
C GLY A 95 -23.92 2.89 -0.79
N ARG A 96 -22.89 3.45 -1.42
CA ARG A 96 -22.58 3.42 -2.83
C ARG A 96 -21.99 2.04 -3.03
N GLY A 97 -22.72 1.21 -3.76
CA GLY A 97 -22.48 -0.22 -3.87
C GLY A 97 -21.04 -0.61 -4.23
N PHE A 98 -20.81 -1.92 -4.30
CA PHE A 98 -19.51 -2.55 -4.50
C PHE A 98 -18.62 -1.92 -5.61
N THR A 99 -19.22 -1.54 -6.74
CA THR A 99 -18.48 -0.92 -7.85
C THR A 99 -17.84 0.42 -7.46
N TYR A 100 -18.54 1.25 -6.69
CA TYR A 100 -17.98 2.51 -6.22
C TYR A 100 -16.80 2.28 -5.29
N ALA A 101 -16.93 1.32 -4.36
CA ALA A 101 -15.87 0.96 -3.44
C ALA A 101 -14.59 0.55 -4.17
N ILE A 102 -14.70 -0.28 -5.20
CA ILE A 102 -13.54 -0.79 -5.95
C ILE A 102 -12.90 0.30 -6.82
N PHE A 103 -13.68 1.03 -7.61
CA PHE A 103 -13.10 1.89 -8.64
C PHE A 103 -12.79 3.31 -8.17
N ASN A 104 -13.46 3.80 -7.11
CA ASN A 104 -13.33 5.20 -6.69
C ASN A 104 -12.53 5.41 -5.41
N THR A 105 -12.34 4.39 -4.58
CA THR A 105 -11.51 4.52 -3.37
C THR A 105 -10.04 4.21 -3.65
N SER A 106 -9.12 4.84 -2.92
CA SER A 106 -7.67 4.56 -3.04
C SER A 106 -7.35 3.10 -2.68
N VAL A 107 -8.03 2.57 -1.66
CA VAL A 107 -7.93 1.16 -1.25
C VAL A 107 -8.42 0.23 -2.36
N GLY A 108 -9.58 0.52 -2.93
CA GLY A 108 -10.18 -0.28 -4.01
C GLY A 108 -9.28 -0.32 -5.24
N LYS A 109 -8.73 0.83 -5.66
CA LYS A 109 -7.77 0.90 -6.77
C LYS A 109 -6.51 0.08 -6.49
N TYR A 110 -5.98 0.16 -5.26
CA TYR A 110 -4.83 -0.63 -4.83
C TYR A 110 -5.12 -2.14 -4.83
N LEU A 111 -6.26 -2.57 -4.29
CA LEU A 111 -6.68 -3.98 -4.29
C LEU A 111 -6.92 -4.49 -5.71
N LEU A 112 -7.55 -3.69 -6.57
CA LEU A 112 -7.76 -4.04 -7.97
C LEU A 112 -6.42 -4.20 -8.70
N PHE A 113 -5.49 -3.28 -8.49
CA PHE A 113 -4.13 -3.38 -9.01
C PHE A 113 -3.44 -4.67 -8.53
N LEU A 114 -3.46 -4.93 -7.23
CA LEU A 114 -2.79 -6.09 -6.63
C LEU A 114 -3.43 -7.41 -7.12
N SER A 115 -4.75 -7.46 -7.23
CA SER A 115 -5.49 -8.59 -7.81
C SER A 115 -5.15 -8.78 -9.28
N SER A 116 -5.03 -7.70 -10.06
CA SER A 116 -4.71 -7.77 -11.49
C SER A 116 -3.30 -8.33 -11.71
N ILE A 117 -2.32 -7.87 -10.93
CA ILE A 117 -0.96 -8.42 -10.95
C ILE A 117 -0.92 -9.88 -10.49
N THR A 118 -1.69 -10.23 -9.46
CA THR A 118 -1.78 -11.62 -8.98
C THR A 118 -2.30 -12.54 -10.08
N ILE A 119 -3.38 -12.14 -10.76
CA ILE A 119 -3.94 -12.88 -11.90
C ILE A 119 -2.90 -12.97 -13.02
N LEU A 120 -2.19 -11.89 -13.33
CA LEU A 120 -1.14 -11.89 -14.34
C LEU A 120 -0.04 -12.92 -14.01
N PHE A 121 0.46 -12.95 -12.77
CA PHE A 121 1.46 -13.95 -12.37
C PHE A 121 0.93 -15.38 -12.43
N ILE A 122 -0.32 -15.61 -12.01
CA ILE A 122 -0.96 -16.93 -12.13
C ILE A 122 -1.06 -17.34 -13.60
N LEU A 123 -1.47 -16.45 -14.50
CA LEU A 123 -1.56 -16.73 -15.93
C LEU A 123 -0.19 -17.07 -16.52
N ILE A 124 0.88 -16.36 -16.12
CA ILE A 124 2.25 -16.67 -16.56
C ILE A 124 2.71 -18.03 -16.04
N LEU A 125 2.33 -18.42 -14.82
CA LEU A 125 2.71 -19.72 -14.23
C LEU A 125 1.90 -20.89 -14.78
N ILE A 126 0.65 -20.66 -15.17
CA ILE A 126 -0.21 -21.69 -15.80
C ILE A 126 0.11 -21.84 -17.28
N ALA A 127 0.52 -20.76 -17.95
CA ALA A 127 0.96 -20.81 -19.33
C ALA A 127 2.06 -21.87 -19.45
N ASP A 128 1.84 -22.84 -20.35
CA ASP A 128 2.80 -23.91 -20.57
C ASP A 128 4.19 -23.31 -20.80
N SER A 129 5.20 -23.83 -20.11
CA SER A 129 6.57 -23.35 -20.24
C SER A 129 7.01 -23.33 -21.71
N GLN A 130 6.47 -24.25 -22.53
CA GLN A 130 6.69 -24.28 -23.98
C GLN A 130 6.02 -23.10 -24.68
N SER A 131 4.76 -22.79 -24.36
CA SER A 131 4.07 -21.62 -24.93
C SER A 131 4.73 -20.29 -24.55
N VAL A 132 5.25 -20.17 -23.33
CA VAL A 132 6.01 -18.98 -22.87
C VAL A 132 7.35 -18.88 -23.59
N LYS A 133 8.05 -20.01 -23.78
CA LYS A 133 9.30 -20.09 -24.55
C LYS A 133 9.06 -19.71 -26.01
N ASP A 134 8.06 -20.30 -26.64
CA ASP A 134 7.71 -20.05 -28.05
C ASP A 134 7.31 -18.59 -28.26
N PHE A 135 6.53 -18.00 -27.35
CA PHE A 135 6.18 -16.59 -27.37
C PHE A 135 7.39 -15.66 -27.18
N MET A 136 8.26 -15.95 -26.20
CA MET A 136 9.46 -15.14 -25.93
C MET A 136 10.49 -15.24 -27.06
N MET A 137 10.67 -16.45 -27.63
CA MET A 137 11.52 -16.69 -28.79
C MET A 137 10.99 -15.91 -30.01
N TRP A 138 9.67 -15.89 -30.21
CA TRP A 138 9.03 -15.15 -31.30
C TRP A 138 9.18 -13.62 -31.19
N ILE A 139 9.11 -13.05 -29.98
CA ILE A 139 9.19 -11.58 -29.81
C ILE A 139 10.63 -11.07 -29.81
N TYR A 140 11.59 -11.82 -29.25
CA TYR A 140 12.88 -11.24 -28.88
C TYR A 140 14.13 -12.01 -29.36
N GLU A 141 14.01 -13.14 -30.08
CA GLU A 141 15.17 -14.01 -30.41
C GLU A 141 16.05 -14.34 -29.18
N ILE A 142 15.41 -14.52 -28.03
CA ILE A 142 16.08 -14.55 -26.73
C ILE A 142 16.50 -15.97 -26.31
N ASP A 143 17.66 -16.06 -25.64
CA ASP A 143 18.29 -17.27 -25.11
C ASP A 143 17.46 -18.00 -24.02
N TYR A 144 17.67 -19.32 -23.87
CA TYR A 144 16.86 -20.23 -23.04
C TYR A 144 16.77 -19.87 -21.54
N CYS A 145 17.66 -19.02 -21.04
CA CYS A 145 17.69 -18.63 -19.63
C CYS A 145 16.59 -17.63 -19.24
N ILE A 146 16.11 -16.80 -20.18
CA ILE A 146 15.16 -15.73 -19.86
C ILE A 146 13.77 -16.26 -19.45
N PRO A 147 13.19 -17.28 -20.12
CA PRO A 147 11.93 -17.88 -19.67
C PRO A 147 11.98 -18.41 -18.22
N ALA A 148 13.10 -19.03 -17.82
CA ALA A 148 13.27 -19.52 -16.46
C ALA A 148 13.31 -18.39 -15.42
N ILE A 149 13.98 -17.27 -15.75
CA ILE A 149 14.00 -16.06 -14.93
C ILE A 149 12.58 -15.50 -14.78
N PHE A 150 11.81 -15.41 -15.86
CA PHE A 150 10.43 -14.91 -15.82
C PHE A 150 9.50 -15.76 -14.97
N ILE A 151 9.62 -17.10 -15.05
CA ILE A 151 8.85 -18.03 -14.22
C ILE A 151 9.19 -17.83 -12.74
N ALA A 152 10.48 -17.76 -12.40
CA ALA A 152 10.93 -17.53 -11.02
C ALA A 152 10.51 -16.15 -10.47
N MET A 153 10.62 -15.10 -11.29
CA MET A 153 10.13 -13.76 -10.97
C MET A 153 8.62 -13.75 -10.71
N SER A 154 7.85 -14.49 -11.52
CA SER A 154 6.40 -14.57 -11.38
C SER A 154 5.99 -15.35 -10.13
N ALA A 155 6.69 -16.44 -9.82
CA ALA A 155 6.48 -17.20 -8.58
C ALA A 155 6.78 -16.37 -7.33
N SER A 156 7.92 -15.65 -7.32
CA SER A 156 8.29 -14.75 -6.22
C SER A 156 7.36 -13.54 -6.11
N GLY A 157 6.97 -12.97 -7.25
CA GLY A 157 5.96 -11.92 -7.33
C GLY A 157 4.63 -12.35 -6.74
N LEU A 158 4.18 -13.58 -7.05
CA LEU A 158 2.96 -14.16 -6.48
C LEU A 158 3.05 -14.29 -4.96
N GLY A 159 4.17 -14.80 -4.43
CA GLY A 159 4.40 -14.87 -2.99
C GLY A 159 4.30 -13.51 -2.31
N THR A 160 4.89 -12.49 -2.94
CA THR A 160 4.85 -11.10 -2.46
C THR A 160 3.45 -10.51 -2.53
N CYS A 161 2.69 -10.79 -3.59
CA CYS A 161 1.29 -10.39 -3.72
C CYS A 161 0.43 -11.00 -2.62
N VAL A 162 0.59 -12.30 -2.33
CA VAL A 162 -0.14 -12.98 -1.25
C VAL A 162 0.20 -12.36 0.12
N PHE A 163 1.47 -12.07 0.37
CA PHE A 163 1.90 -11.37 1.58
C PHE A 163 1.24 -9.98 1.70
N LEU A 164 1.27 -9.18 0.63
CA LEU A 164 0.68 -7.84 0.63
C LEU A 164 -0.85 -7.88 0.79
N LEU A 165 -1.53 -8.84 0.17
CA LEU A 165 -2.97 -9.06 0.37
C LEU A 165 -3.28 -9.40 1.82
N ARG A 166 -2.50 -10.28 2.46
CA ARG A 166 -2.66 -10.64 3.87
C ARG A 166 -2.46 -9.43 4.78
N VAL A 167 -1.39 -8.66 4.59
CA VAL A 167 -1.12 -7.44 5.38
C VAL A 167 -2.23 -6.41 5.17
N THR A 168 -2.68 -6.23 3.93
CA THR A 168 -3.76 -5.28 3.60
C THR A 168 -5.08 -5.72 4.24
N GLN A 169 -5.43 -7.00 4.17
CA GLN A 169 -6.61 -7.54 4.84
C GLN A 169 -6.55 -7.30 6.36
N GLN A 170 -5.40 -7.55 6.99
CA GLN A 170 -5.23 -7.32 8.42
C GLN A 170 -5.40 -5.84 8.78
N LYS A 171 -4.75 -4.93 8.04
CA LYS A 171 -4.84 -3.48 8.26
C LYS A 171 -6.24 -2.92 7.96
N LEU A 172 -6.97 -3.49 7.00
CA LEU A 172 -8.35 -3.12 6.74
C LEU A 172 -9.28 -3.61 7.85
N ARG A 173 -9.03 -4.81 8.39
CA ARG A 173 -9.77 -5.34 9.54
C ARG A 173 -9.55 -4.49 10.80
N THR A 174 -8.33 -4.03 11.05
CA THR A 174 -8.00 -3.14 12.18
C THR A 174 -8.29 -1.67 11.91
N ARG A 175 -8.73 -1.31 10.69
CA ARG A 175 -8.93 0.08 10.24
C ARG A 175 -7.67 0.97 10.37
N GLU A 176 -6.49 0.37 10.28
CA GLU A 176 -5.18 1.03 10.34
C GLU A 176 -4.54 1.19 8.95
N PHE A 177 -5.32 0.99 7.89
CA PHE A 177 -4.80 1.12 6.53
C PHE A 177 -4.53 2.58 6.19
N ASP A 178 -3.26 2.97 6.13
CA ASP A 178 -2.87 4.29 5.65
C ASP A 178 -2.41 4.22 4.18
N PRO A 179 -3.12 4.90 3.24
CA PRO A 179 -2.75 4.98 1.82
C PRO A 179 -1.35 5.56 1.56
N ALA A 180 -0.79 6.34 2.49
CA ALA A 180 0.54 6.91 2.33
C ALA A 180 1.64 5.84 2.20
N TYR A 181 1.39 4.63 2.70
CA TYR A 181 2.32 3.50 2.61
C TYR A 181 2.19 2.67 1.32
N ILE A 182 1.23 2.97 0.44
CA ILE A 182 1.05 2.26 -0.84
C ILE A 182 2.34 2.26 -1.67
N PRO A 183 3.04 3.40 -1.88
CA PRO A 183 4.29 3.41 -2.64
C PRO A 183 5.36 2.49 -2.04
N SER A 184 5.47 2.45 -0.71
CA SER A 184 6.39 1.55 0.00
C SER A 184 6.06 0.07 -0.26
N GLN A 185 4.77 -0.28 -0.26
CA GLN A 185 4.31 -1.63 -0.60
C GLN A 185 4.58 -2.00 -2.07
N LEU A 186 4.52 -1.04 -3.00
CA LEU A 186 4.86 -1.28 -4.41
C LEU A 186 6.36 -1.48 -4.61
N ILE A 187 7.20 -0.74 -3.90
CA ILE A 187 8.65 -0.96 -3.88
C ILE A 187 8.94 -2.37 -3.38
N ARG A 188 8.27 -2.79 -2.31
CA ARG A 188 8.38 -4.14 -1.76
C ARG A 188 7.94 -5.21 -2.76
N LEU A 189 6.87 -4.98 -3.52
CA LEU A 189 6.44 -5.85 -4.62
C LEU A 189 7.53 -5.99 -5.69
N GLY A 190 8.06 -4.87 -6.17
CA GLY A 190 9.12 -4.87 -7.19
C GLY A 190 10.35 -5.64 -6.73
N LEU A 191 10.80 -5.38 -5.50
CA LEU A 191 11.93 -6.10 -4.92
C LEU A 191 11.64 -7.59 -4.77
N GLY A 192 10.44 -7.98 -4.35
CA GLY A 192 10.04 -9.38 -4.26
C GLY A 192 10.05 -10.09 -5.61
N VAL A 193 9.67 -9.39 -6.68
CA VAL A 193 9.80 -9.91 -8.05
C VAL A 193 11.28 -10.09 -8.43
N PHE A 194 12.15 -9.11 -8.13
CA PHE A 194 13.60 -9.20 -8.40
C PHE A 194 14.29 -10.35 -7.68
N VAL A 195 13.84 -10.69 -6.47
CA VAL A 195 14.35 -11.85 -5.71
C VAL A 195 14.23 -13.15 -6.50
N GLY A 196 13.13 -13.34 -7.24
CA GLY A 196 12.96 -14.50 -8.10
C GLY A 196 14.03 -14.59 -9.19
N ALA A 197 14.46 -13.46 -9.76
CA ALA A 197 15.55 -13.43 -10.74
C ALA A 197 16.90 -13.79 -10.10
N LEU A 198 17.16 -13.35 -8.88
CA LEU A 198 18.41 -13.62 -8.17
C LEU A 198 18.63 -15.11 -7.89
N ILE A 199 17.56 -15.87 -7.63
CA ILE A 199 17.65 -17.33 -7.43
C ILE A 199 18.22 -18.03 -8.68
N ILE A 200 17.83 -17.58 -9.87
CA ILE A 200 18.30 -18.14 -11.14
C ILE A 200 19.71 -17.66 -11.49
N LEU A 201 20.00 -16.38 -11.24
CA LEU A 201 21.30 -15.78 -11.57
C LEU A 201 22.42 -16.22 -10.63
N PHE A 202 22.08 -16.55 -9.38
CA PHE A 202 23.05 -16.93 -8.35
C PHE A 202 22.63 -18.22 -7.62
N PRO A 203 22.56 -19.36 -8.32
CA PRO A 203 22.16 -20.63 -7.71
C PRO A 203 23.12 -21.04 -6.58
N SER A 204 24.42 -20.68 -6.71
CA SER A 204 25.47 -20.94 -5.72
C SER A 204 25.22 -20.33 -4.33
N ILE A 205 24.37 -19.30 -4.22
CA ILE A 205 23.99 -18.69 -2.93
C ILE A 205 23.01 -19.60 -2.16
N PHE A 206 22.25 -20.42 -2.88
CA PHE A 206 21.21 -21.30 -2.33
C PHE A 206 21.61 -22.78 -2.36
N ASP A 207 22.80 -23.09 -2.88
CA ASP A 207 23.34 -24.41 -3.22
C ASP A 207 23.82 -25.24 -2.01
N SER A 208 23.05 -25.19 -0.91
CA SER A 208 23.27 -26.09 0.22
C SER A 208 22.61 -27.46 0.01
N ALA A 209 21.88 -27.65 -1.08
CA ALA A 209 21.14 -28.87 -1.36
C ALA A 209 21.16 -29.19 -2.85
N ASP A 210 21.70 -30.37 -3.17
CA ASP A 210 21.86 -31.00 -4.48
C ASP A 210 20.50 -31.37 -5.09
N THR A 211 19.67 -30.37 -5.41
CA THR A 211 18.27 -30.57 -5.77
C THR A 211 17.99 -30.31 -7.24
N LYS A 212 17.60 -31.38 -7.94
CA LYS A 212 17.06 -31.36 -9.29
C LYS A 212 15.95 -30.30 -9.42
N ILE A 213 16.18 -29.39 -10.36
CA ILE A 213 15.41 -28.19 -10.61
C ILE A 213 14.15 -28.55 -11.41
N ASP A 214 12.98 -28.32 -10.82
CA ASP A 214 11.81 -27.82 -11.57
C ASP A 214 10.72 -27.32 -10.61
N PHE A 215 10.21 -28.17 -9.72
CA PHE A 215 9.16 -27.77 -8.76
C PHE A 215 9.70 -27.02 -7.53
N GLN A 216 10.86 -27.42 -7.05
CA GLN A 216 11.45 -26.86 -5.83
C GLN A 216 11.91 -25.42 -6.01
N LEU A 217 12.34 -25.04 -7.21
CA LEU A 217 12.82 -23.70 -7.51
C LEU A 217 11.68 -22.66 -7.53
N GLY A 218 10.55 -23.00 -8.15
CA GLY A 218 9.35 -22.17 -8.15
C GLY A 218 8.76 -22.02 -6.74
N ALA A 219 8.71 -23.12 -5.97
CA ALA A 219 8.27 -23.10 -4.57
C ALA A 219 9.20 -22.25 -3.68
N LEU A 220 10.51 -22.37 -3.87
CA LEU A 220 11.51 -21.56 -3.17
C LEU A 220 11.34 -20.08 -3.50
N ALA A 221 11.20 -19.73 -4.79
CA ALA A 221 10.97 -18.37 -5.23
C ALA A 221 9.69 -17.79 -4.61
N PHE A 222 8.60 -18.56 -4.61
CA PHE A 222 7.35 -18.15 -3.95
C PHE A 222 7.53 -17.89 -2.45
N ILE A 223 8.18 -18.81 -1.72
CA ILE A 223 8.44 -18.66 -0.28
C ILE A 223 9.30 -17.43 -0.02
N LEU A 224 10.34 -17.20 -0.83
CA LEU A 224 11.26 -16.09 -0.65
C LEU A 224 10.59 -14.74 -0.91
N GLY A 225 9.72 -14.67 -1.93
CA GLY A 225 8.86 -13.50 -2.16
C GLY A 225 7.85 -13.27 -1.05
N TYR A 226 7.23 -14.32 -0.51
CA TYR A 226 6.33 -14.23 0.64
C TYR A 226 7.06 -13.73 1.89
N ALA A 227 8.28 -14.22 2.12
CA ALA A 227 9.13 -13.93 3.27
C ALA A 227 10.20 -12.88 2.95
N ILE A 228 9.85 -11.84 2.19
CA ILE A 228 10.82 -10.84 1.72
C ILE A 228 11.56 -10.11 2.85
N ASP A 229 10.96 -9.96 4.04
CA ASP A 229 11.66 -9.41 5.22
C ASP A 229 12.84 -10.28 5.67
N ILE A 230 12.69 -11.61 5.58
CA ILE A 230 13.77 -12.56 5.89
C ILE A 230 14.88 -12.42 4.84
N PHE A 231 14.50 -12.24 3.57
CA PHE A 231 15.48 -12.01 2.51
C PHE A 231 16.30 -10.74 2.75
N TYR A 232 15.67 -9.63 3.16
CA TYR A 232 16.43 -8.43 3.55
C TYR A 232 17.34 -8.67 4.74
N ALA A 233 16.86 -9.36 5.78
CA ALA A 233 17.68 -9.67 6.94
C ALA A 233 18.92 -10.52 6.56
N ILE A 234 18.78 -11.41 5.57
CA ILE A 234 19.90 -12.19 5.01
C ILE A 234 20.87 -11.27 4.26
N LEU A 235 20.37 -10.41 3.37
CA LEU A 235 21.20 -9.46 2.62
C LEU A 235 21.96 -8.49 3.54
N ASP A 236 21.30 -7.96 4.56
CA ASP A 236 21.91 -7.05 5.54
C ASP A 236 23.01 -7.76 6.33
N ASN A 237 22.81 -9.04 6.68
CA ASN A 237 23.83 -9.84 7.37
C ASN A 237 25.03 -10.14 6.45
N ILE A 238 24.81 -10.43 5.17
CA ILE A 238 25.88 -10.61 4.18
C ILE A 238 26.63 -9.29 3.95
N GLY A 239 25.92 -8.19 3.74
CA GLY A 239 26.49 -6.85 3.55
C GLY A 239 27.28 -6.37 4.76
N GLY A 240 26.74 -6.56 5.97
CA GLY A 240 27.41 -6.24 7.23
C GLY A 240 28.69 -7.06 7.46
N ARG A 241 28.72 -8.33 7.03
CA ARG A 241 29.93 -9.16 7.06
C ARG A 241 31.01 -8.72 6.08
N VAL A 242 30.63 -8.16 4.93
CA VAL A 242 31.57 -7.60 3.95
C VAL A 242 32.18 -6.28 4.46
N GLN A 243 31.42 -5.49 5.21
CA GLN A 243 31.88 -4.22 5.78
C GLN A 243 32.89 -4.42 6.93
N ASN A 244 32.78 -5.50 7.70
CA ASN A 244 33.71 -5.87 8.78
C ASN A 244 35.00 -6.58 8.30
N ARG A 245 35.20 -6.75 6.98
CA ARG A 245 36.42 -7.34 6.39
C ARG A 245 37.32 -6.32 5.68
N LYS A 246 37.04 -5.02 5.82
CA LYS A 246 37.95 -3.93 5.46
C LYS A 246 38.56 -3.33 6.71
#